data_AF-A0A2I4F5F4-F1
#
_entry.id   AF-A0A2I4F5F4-F1
#
_cell.length_a   1.000
_cell.length_b   1.000
_cell.length_c   1.000
_cell.angle_alpha   90.00
_cell.angle_beta   90.00
_cell.angle_gamma   90.00
#
_symmetry.space_group_name_H-M   'P 1'
#
loop_
_entity.id
_entity.type
_entity.pdbx_description
1 polymer ?
#
loop_
_entity_poly.entity_id
_entity_poly.type
_entity_poly.pdbx_seq_one_letter_code
_entity_poly.pdbx_strand_id
1 'polypeptide(L)'
;MKFVVSCLATYCSTQMVKSFGRGDTFIEMAVHVAAQYGQTAFLNHIVAKYQADFDAPDNEGRSPLHWAAYKGFTDTVRLLLFRDACQGRQDKEGCTPLHWAAIRGNVEACTVLVHAGTKQELMVKDNAGFTPVQLASDKGHRHVAGFLSNAQWAHSNHWVDRLCCGKMADIGYAPILFSIIIILLVLFTNTVLAAPNLTKVTAVVGLWGWTTVSLAVGSLIMFYRCSSKDPGYVKRQGDVGSHKDTEDLLLNIDLEGSPIWTGNWSQLCPTCKIIRPVRSKHCPTCKRCVEQFDHHCPWISNCVGKRNKRDFFVFICLAALTSFLAAAIAIQRIWTSIPALPTEETWIHHVVFQNPGVVAFLLMDIIVLLAATILTTSQASQIARNITTNELANAIRYGYLRGPDGRFHNPYNHGCQKNCADFLIQGYTDDNEIAWRPLQQVDR
;
A
#
# COMPACT_ATOMS: atom_id res chain seq x y z
N MET A 1 -27.52 9.90 -24.79
CA MET A 1 -26.24 10.37 -24.20
C MET A 1 -25.63 11.61 -24.87
N LYS A 2 -25.88 11.89 -26.17
CA LYS A 2 -25.52 13.19 -26.80
C LYS A 2 -26.54 14.32 -26.54
N PHE A 3 -27.78 14.00 -26.16
CA PHE A 3 -28.87 14.99 -26.04
C PHE A 3 -28.86 15.79 -24.72
N VAL A 4 -28.42 15.19 -23.60
CA VAL A 4 -28.36 15.89 -22.29
C VAL A 4 -27.08 16.74 -22.17
N VAL A 5 -25.96 16.25 -22.72
CA VAL A 5 -24.72 17.01 -22.85
C VAL A 5 -24.87 18.13 -23.88
N SER A 6 -25.62 17.92 -24.98
CA SER A 6 -25.94 18.98 -25.93
C SER A 6 -26.98 19.98 -25.39
N CYS A 7 -27.99 19.56 -24.63
CA CYS A 7 -28.92 20.51 -24.00
C CYS A 7 -28.22 21.37 -22.93
N LEU A 8 -27.39 20.80 -22.07
CA LEU A 8 -26.66 21.61 -21.08
C LEU A 8 -25.51 22.41 -21.71
N ALA A 9 -24.77 21.88 -22.69
CA ALA A 9 -23.71 22.65 -23.33
C ALA A 9 -24.24 23.74 -24.29
N THR A 10 -25.33 23.50 -25.01
CA THR A 10 -25.89 24.47 -25.99
C THR A 10 -26.77 25.51 -25.31
N TYR A 11 -27.51 25.14 -24.25
CA TYR A 11 -28.34 26.10 -23.49
C TYR A 11 -27.48 26.95 -22.52
N CYS A 12 -26.34 26.43 -22.06
CA CYS A 12 -25.48 27.12 -21.09
C CYS A 12 -24.34 27.94 -21.74
N SER A 13 -23.94 27.66 -23.00
CA SER A 13 -22.78 28.32 -23.63
C SER A 13 -23.11 29.62 -24.40
N THR A 14 -24.36 29.88 -24.81
CA THR A 14 -24.70 31.05 -25.65
C THR A 14 -25.65 32.08 -25.04
N GLN A 15 -26.40 31.76 -23.98
CA GLN A 15 -27.33 32.73 -23.35
C GLN A 15 -26.96 33.19 -21.94
N MET A 16 -26.00 32.56 -21.25
CA MET A 16 -25.69 32.90 -19.85
C MET A 16 -24.53 33.90 -19.66
N VAL A 17 -23.89 34.36 -20.75
CA VAL A 17 -22.64 35.17 -20.66
C VAL A 17 -22.82 36.65 -21.06
N LYS A 18 -24.03 37.12 -21.39
CA LYS A 18 -24.24 38.51 -21.86
C LYS A 18 -25.21 39.39 -21.06
N SER A 19 -25.73 38.90 -19.95
CA SER A 19 -26.36 39.73 -18.93
C SER A 19 -26.08 39.09 -17.58
N PHE A 20 -26.38 39.78 -16.48
CA PHE A 20 -26.35 39.29 -15.09
C PHE A 20 -25.16 39.73 -14.25
N GLY A 21 -25.34 40.92 -13.65
CA GLY A 21 -24.68 41.31 -12.41
C GLY A 21 -25.37 40.67 -11.21
N ARG A 22 -24.79 39.56 -10.71
CA ARG A 22 -24.79 39.02 -9.32
C ARG A 22 -24.06 37.68 -9.41
N GLY A 23 -22.72 37.73 -9.37
CA GLY A 23 -21.85 36.72 -9.96
C GLY A 23 -21.53 35.46 -9.15
N ASP A 24 -21.75 35.45 -7.83
CA ASP A 24 -21.09 34.45 -6.98
C ASP A 24 -21.93 33.17 -6.76
N THR A 25 -23.25 33.29 -6.59
CA THR A 25 -24.12 32.15 -6.19
C THR A 25 -24.30 31.09 -7.27
N PHE A 26 -24.22 31.45 -8.56
CA PHE A 26 -24.43 30.50 -9.66
C PHE A 26 -23.18 29.66 -9.95
N ILE A 27 -22.00 30.26 -9.81
CA ILE A 27 -20.72 29.58 -9.99
C ILE A 27 -20.50 28.57 -8.86
N GLU A 28 -20.80 28.96 -7.61
CA GLU A 28 -20.77 28.07 -6.45
C GLU A 28 -21.75 26.89 -6.61
N MET A 29 -22.95 27.14 -7.12
CA MET A 29 -23.92 26.08 -7.42
C MET A 29 -23.38 25.09 -8.47
N ALA A 30 -22.67 25.59 -9.50
CA ALA A 30 -22.07 24.72 -10.52
C ALA A 30 -20.99 23.79 -9.93
N VAL A 31 -20.20 24.26 -8.95
CA VAL A 31 -19.22 23.44 -8.21
C VAL A 31 -19.91 22.30 -7.46
N HIS A 32 -21.00 22.60 -6.75
CA HIS A 32 -21.79 21.59 -6.03
C HIS A 32 -22.37 20.52 -6.97
N VAL A 33 -22.98 20.95 -8.07
CA VAL A 33 -23.53 20.04 -9.09
C VAL A 33 -22.42 19.19 -9.69
N ALA A 34 -21.29 19.78 -10.07
CA ALA A 34 -20.16 19.05 -10.61
C ALA A 34 -19.66 17.96 -9.64
N ALA A 35 -19.56 18.28 -8.36
CA ALA A 35 -19.16 17.32 -7.33
C ALA A 35 -20.22 16.23 -7.07
N GLN A 36 -21.50 16.61 -7.04
CA GLN A 36 -22.62 15.71 -6.83
C GLN A 36 -22.81 14.70 -7.98
N TYR A 37 -22.36 15.02 -9.19
CA TYR A 37 -22.44 14.12 -10.36
C TYR A 37 -21.08 13.58 -10.82
N GLY A 38 -20.01 13.81 -10.04
CA GLY A 38 -18.68 13.24 -10.32
C GLY A 38 -17.99 13.82 -11.56
N GLN A 39 -18.39 15.02 -12.00
CA GLN A 39 -17.85 15.71 -13.17
C GLN A 39 -16.49 16.35 -12.84
N THR A 40 -15.51 15.52 -12.47
CA THR A 40 -14.21 15.96 -11.91
C THR A 40 -13.44 16.88 -12.85
N ALA A 41 -13.44 16.60 -14.16
CA ALA A 41 -12.78 17.46 -15.14
C ALA A 41 -13.46 18.83 -15.28
N PHE A 42 -14.80 18.84 -15.30
CA PHE A 42 -15.57 20.09 -15.33
C PHE A 42 -15.37 20.89 -14.05
N LEU A 43 -15.41 20.23 -12.88
CA LEU A 43 -15.11 20.83 -11.59
C LEU A 43 -13.72 21.48 -11.58
N ASN A 44 -12.68 20.77 -12.04
CA ASN A 44 -11.34 21.37 -12.13
C ASN A 44 -11.33 22.56 -13.09
N HIS A 45 -11.99 22.46 -14.24
CA HIS A 45 -12.05 23.53 -15.22
C HIS A 45 -12.69 24.80 -14.65
N ILE A 46 -13.84 24.69 -13.98
CA ILE A 46 -14.53 25.87 -13.42
C ILE A 46 -13.75 26.51 -12.28
N VAL A 47 -13.11 25.71 -11.42
CA VAL A 47 -12.26 26.20 -10.34
C VAL A 47 -11.03 26.91 -10.90
N ALA A 48 -10.34 26.28 -11.86
CA ALA A 48 -9.14 26.84 -12.49
C ALA A 48 -9.43 28.12 -13.28
N LYS A 49 -10.44 28.11 -14.15
CA LYS A 49 -10.70 29.17 -15.12
C LYS A 49 -11.47 30.35 -14.52
N TYR A 50 -12.44 30.08 -13.66
CA TYR A 50 -13.33 31.10 -13.11
C TYR A 50 -13.06 31.38 -11.63
N GLN A 51 -12.01 30.79 -11.04
CA GLN A 51 -11.66 30.96 -9.62
C GLN A 51 -12.85 30.65 -8.70
N ALA A 52 -13.66 29.67 -9.09
CA ALA A 52 -14.82 29.23 -8.33
C ALA A 52 -14.37 28.70 -6.96
N ASP A 53 -15.01 29.14 -5.88
CA ASP A 53 -14.75 28.59 -4.55
C ASP A 53 -15.20 27.12 -4.51
N PHE A 54 -14.23 26.23 -4.36
CA PHE A 54 -14.42 24.78 -4.34
C PHE A 54 -14.82 24.24 -2.95
N ASP A 55 -14.79 25.09 -1.91
CA ASP A 55 -15.18 24.73 -0.53
C ASP A 55 -16.33 25.58 0.01
N ALA A 56 -16.91 26.46 -0.82
CA ALA A 56 -18.12 27.21 -0.50
C ALA A 56 -19.24 26.24 -0.03
N PRO A 57 -19.86 26.46 1.13
CA PRO A 57 -20.95 25.61 1.61
C PRO A 57 -22.28 25.96 0.94
N ASP A 58 -23.13 24.95 0.72
CA ASP A 58 -24.52 25.16 0.34
C ASP A 58 -25.39 25.65 1.53
N ASN A 59 -26.68 25.84 1.28
CA ASN A 59 -27.64 26.29 2.28
C ASN A 59 -27.74 25.38 3.51
N GLU A 60 -27.33 24.10 3.42
CA GLU A 60 -27.29 23.16 4.55
C GLU A 60 -25.90 23.05 5.20
N GLY A 61 -24.97 23.94 4.83
CA GLY A 61 -23.60 23.94 5.34
C GLY A 61 -22.71 22.88 4.69
N ARG A 62 -23.18 22.18 3.65
CA ARG A 62 -22.45 21.09 3.01
C ARG A 62 -21.55 21.67 1.92
N SER A 63 -20.26 21.38 1.99
CA SER A 63 -19.32 21.70 0.90
C SER A 63 -19.43 20.69 -0.25
N PRO A 64 -18.89 20.99 -1.45
CA PRO A 64 -18.79 20.05 -2.56
C PRO A 64 -18.15 18.70 -2.18
N LEU A 65 -17.23 18.70 -1.20
CA LEU A 65 -16.60 17.48 -0.68
C LEU A 65 -17.61 16.55 0.01
N HIS A 66 -18.63 17.09 0.70
CA HIS A 66 -19.72 16.30 1.28
C HIS A 66 -20.49 15.56 0.19
N TRP A 67 -20.86 16.26 -0.89
CA TRP A 67 -21.61 15.67 -2.00
C TRP A 67 -20.81 14.60 -2.75
N ALA A 68 -19.53 14.86 -3.01
CA ALA A 68 -18.64 13.88 -3.63
C ALA A 68 -18.48 12.62 -2.75
N ALA A 69 -18.31 12.80 -1.44
CA ALA A 69 -18.19 11.72 -0.46
C ALA A 69 -19.48 10.89 -0.33
N TYR A 70 -20.63 11.56 -0.26
CA TYR A 70 -21.95 10.94 -0.23
C TYR A 70 -22.23 10.08 -1.47
N LYS A 71 -21.85 10.56 -2.65
CA LYS A 71 -22.08 9.86 -3.92
C LYS A 71 -20.99 8.84 -4.25
N GLY A 72 -19.86 8.85 -3.55
CA GLY A 72 -18.75 7.92 -3.75
C GLY A 72 -17.84 8.28 -4.92
N PHE A 73 -17.90 9.53 -5.42
CA PHE A 73 -17.06 9.99 -6.52
C PHE A 73 -15.63 10.27 -6.04
N THR A 74 -14.88 9.18 -5.92
CA THR A 74 -13.56 9.18 -5.27
C THR A 74 -12.54 10.07 -5.98
N ASP A 75 -12.64 10.21 -7.30
CA ASP A 75 -11.78 11.11 -8.08
C ASP A 75 -12.06 12.59 -7.79
N THR A 76 -13.34 12.94 -7.63
CA THR A 76 -13.76 14.28 -7.19
C THR A 76 -13.30 14.54 -5.75
N VAL A 77 -13.43 13.56 -4.85
CA VAL A 77 -12.90 13.64 -3.48
C VAL A 77 -11.39 13.89 -3.50
N ARG A 78 -10.62 13.16 -4.32
CA ARG A 78 -9.18 13.38 -4.48
C ARG A 78 -8.87 14.78 -4.98
N LEU A 79 -9.55 15.25 -6.01
CA LEU A 79 -9.34 16.58 -6.57
C LEU A 79 -9.60 17.67 -5.51
N LEU A 80 -10.73 17.62 -4.82
CA LEU A 80 -11.09 18.61 -3.81
C LEU A 80 -10.08 18.63 -2.65
N LEU A 81 -9.69 17.46 -2.13
CA LEU A 81 -8.64 17.38 -1.09
C LEU A 81 -7.26 17.81 -1.63
N PHE A 82 -6.97 17.55 -2.90
CA PHE A 82 -5.75 18.03 -3.55
C PHE A 82 -5.72 19.57 -3.62
N ARG A 83 -6.88 20.21 -3.73
CA ARG A 83 -7.05 21.66 -3.63
C ARG A 83 -7.24 22.19 -2.19
N ASP A 84 -7.03 21.36 -1.18
CA ASP A 84 -7.16 21.75 0.24
C ASP A 84 -8.60 22.05 0.72
N ALA A 85 -9.60 21.42 0.09
CA ALA A 85 -10.97 21.47 0.61
C ALA A 85 -11.03 20.98 2.06
N CYS A 86 -11.83 21.65 2.90
CA CYS A 86 -11.87 21.39 4.33
C CYS A 86 -12.58 20.05 4.63
N GLN A 87 -11.79 19.02 4.93
CA GLN A 87 -12.31 17.70 5.30
C GLN A 87 -13.03 17.69 6.66
N GLY A 88 -12.65 18.57 7.57
CA GLY A 88 -13.23 18.65 8.92
C GLY A 88 -14.52 19.47 9.01
N ARG A 89 -14.97 20.10 7.92
CA ARG A 89 -16.18 20.92 7.92
C ARG A 89 -17.40 20.08 8.30
N GLN A 90 -18.19 20.56 9.25
CA GLN A 90 -19.47 19.98 9.64
C GLN A 90 -20.61 20.76 8.97
N ASP A 91 -21.59 20.03 8.45
CA ASP A 91 -22.85 20.61 7.99
C ASP A 91 -23.79 20.94 9.17
N LYS A 92 -25.01 21.40 8.88
CA LYS A 92 -26.00 21.73 9.93
C LYS A 92 -26.39 20.55 10.81
N GLU A 93 -26.23 19.31 10.34
CA GLU A 93 -26.46 18.09 11.12
C GLU A 93 -25.23 17.67 11.95
N GLY A 94 -24.14 18.44 11.90
CA GLY A 94 -22.87 18.08 12.53
C GLY A 94 -22.10 17.01 11.74
N CYS A 95 -22.57 16.64 10.54
CA CYS A 95 -21.95 15.61 9.72
C CYS A 95 -20.79 16.17 8.91
N THR A 96 -19.65 15.48 8.94
CA THR A 96 -18.51 15.75 8.04
C THR A 96 -18.62 14.95 6.74
N PRO A 97 -17.80 15.22 5.70
CA PRO A 97 -17.76 14.37 4.50
C PRO A 97 -17.52 12.88 4.81
N LEU A 98 -16.75 12.56 5.85
CA LEU A 98 -16.53 11.18 6.28
C LEU A 98 -17.80 10.53 6.85
N HIS A 99 -18.64 11.29 7.57
CA HIS A 99 -19.95 10.80 8.02
C HIS A 99 -20.82 10.43 6.81
N TRP A 100 -20.90 11.30 5.79
CA TRP A 100 -21.69 11.04 4.59
C TRP A 100 -21.20 9.86 3.76
N ALA A 101 -19.87 9.70 3.60
CA ALA A 101 -19.30 8.52 2.96
C ALA A 101 -19.63 7.24 3.75
N ALA A 102 -19.59 7.32 5.08
CA ALA A 102 -19.88 6.20 5.97
C ALA A 102 -21.37 5.79 5.94
N ILE A 103 -22.29 6.77 5.99
CA ILE A 103 -23.74 6.57 5.88
C ILE A 103 -24.12 5.86 4.58
N ARG A 104 -23.38 6.12 3.49
CA ARG A 104 -23.64 5.55 2.16
C ARG A 104 -22.87 4.28 1.85
N GLY A 105 -21.96 3.86 2.74
CA GLY A 105 -21.17 2.66 2.55
C GLY A 105 -20.05 2.80 1.51
N ASN A 106 -19.63 4.02 1.18
CA ASN A 106 -18.64 4.29 0.13
C ASN A 106 -17.21 4.06 0.67
N VAL A 107 -16.73 2.81 0.58
CA VAL A 107 -15.43 2.38 1.13
C VAL A 107 -14.26 3.16 0.54
N GLU A 108 -14.23 3.39 -0.76
CA GLU A 108 -13.13 4.07 -1.44
C GLU A 108 -13.05 5.56 -1.07
N ALA A 109 -14.19 6.23 -0.95
CA ALA A 109 -14.26 7.62 -0.47
C ALA A 109 -13.81 7.70 0.99
N CYS A 110 -14.29 6.80 1.86
CA CYS A 110 -13.79 6.68 3.24
C CYS A 110 -12.28 6.47 3.27
N THR A 111 -11.76 5.61 2.39
CA THR A 111 -10.32 5.33 2.32
C THR A 111 -9.55 6.61 2.01
N VAL A 112 -9.91 7.36 0.98
CA VAL A 112 -9.21 8.59 0.62
C VAL A 112 -9.27 9.64 1.74
N LEU A 113 -10.46 9.84 2.34
CA LEU A 113 -10.64 10.78 3.44
C LEU A 113 -9.80 10.39 4.67
N VAL A 114 -9.81 9.12 5.08
CA VAL A 114 -8.99 8.64 6.21
C VAL A 114 -7.50 8.83 5.96
N HIS A 115 -7.02 8.63 4.72
CA HIS A 115 -5.59 8.77 4.39
C HIS A 115 -5.13 10.23 4.26
N ALA A 116 -6.05 11.14 3.92
CA ALA A 116 -5.77 12.58 3.85
C ALA A 116 -5.96 13.27 5.21
N GLY A 117 -6.84 12.73 6.05
CA GLY A 117 -7.28 13.35 7.29
C GLY A 117 -6.42 13.09 8.51
N THR A 118 -6.86 13.68 9.62
CA THR A 118 -6.24 13.52 10.94
C THR A 118 -7.03 12.56 11.84
N LYS A 119 -6.41 12.11 12.94
CA LYS A 119 -7.09 11.26 13.93
C LYS A 119 -8.34 11.92 14.51
N GLN A 120 -8.27 13.22 14.75
CA GLN A 120 -9.35 14.01 15.34
C GLN A 120 -10.60 13.96 14.45
N GLU A 121 -10.41 14.03 13.13
CA GLU A 121 -11.50 13.97 12.15
C GLU A 121 -12.23 12.62 12.13
N LEU A 122 -11.57 11.52 12.53
CA LEU A 122 -12.19 10.19 12.66
C LEU A 122 -13.12 10.07 13.87
N MET A 123 -12.98 10.98 14.84
CA MET A 123 -13.67 10.95 16.13
C MET A 123 -14.71 12.06 16.29
N VAL A 124 -14.88 12.90 15.26
CA VAL A 124 -15.93 13.93 15.24
C VAL A 124 -17.29 13.24 15.38
N LYS A 125 -18.16 13.85 16.16
CA LYS A 125 -19.54 13.40 16.35
C LYS A 125 -20.49 14.35 15.64
N ASP A 126 -21.53 13.77 15.04
CA ASP A 126 -22.68 14.53 14.56
C ASP A 126 -23.52 15.09 15.73
N ASN A 127 -24.59 15.82 15.40
CA ASN A 127 -25.49 16.40 16.41
C ASN A 127 -26.25 15.36 17.23
N ALA A 128 -26.37 14.12 16.75
CA ALA A 128 -26.95 13.00 17.47
C ALA A 128 -25.91 12.24 18.33
N GLY A 129 -24.65 12.67 18.31
CA GLY A 129 -23.56 12.11 19.11
C GLY A 129 -22.89 10.89 18.48
N PHE A 130 -23.18 10.57 17.22
CA PHE A 130 -22.60 9.44 16.50
C PHE A 130 -21.34 9.85 15.72
N THR A 131 -20.33 8.99 15.78
CA THR A 131 -19.12 9.06 14.94
C THR A 131 -19.35 8.38 13.58
N PRO A 132 -18.49 8.61 12.56
CA PRO A 132 -18.64 7.98 11.25
C PRO A 132 -18.71 6.44 11.31
N VAL A 133 -17.92 5.81 12.20
CA VAL A 133 -17.92 4.34 12.36
C VAL A 133 -19.25 3.83 12.95
N GLN A 134 -19.84 4.59 13.87
CA GLN A 134 -21.13 4.23 14.49
C GLN A 134 -22.26 4.38 13.47
N LEU A 135 -22.26 5.44 12.66
CA LEU A 135 -23.21 5.59 11.56
C LEU A 135 -23.08 4.49 10.51
N ALA A 136 -21.85 4.11 10.12
CA ALA A 136 -21.65 2.98 9.21
C ALA A 136 -22.21 1.67 9.78
N SER A 137 -22.05 1.46 11.09
CA SER A 137 -22.59 0.28 11.79
C SER A 137 -24.12 0.30 11.86
N ASP A 138 -24.71 1.44 12.21
CA ASP A 138 -26.17 1.66 12.25
C ASP A 138 -26.82 1.41 10.88
N LYS A 139 -26.17 1.86 9.79
CA LYS A 139 -26.62 1.63 8.42
C LYS A 139 -26.28 0.23 7.87
N GLY A 140 -25.67 -0.64 8.67
CA GLY A 140 -25.35 -2.02 8.27
C GLY A 140 -24.17 -2.15 7.32
N HIS A 141 -23.38 -1.09 7.10
CA HIS A 141 -22.20 -1.08 6.23
C HIS A 141 -20.98 -1.69 6.93
N ARG A 142 -21.05 -3.00 7.20
CA ARG A 142 -20.04 -3.77 7.97
C ARG A 142 -18.60 -3.57 7.48
N HIS A 143 -18.39 -3.54 6.16
CA HIS A 143 -17.05 -3.36 5.60
C HIS A 143 -16.47 -1.97 5.89
N VAL A 144 -17.29 -0.92 5.76
CA VAL A 144 -16.88 0.46 6.11
C VAL A 144 -16.68 0.60 7.61
N ALA A 145 -17.58 0.05 8.43
CA ALA A 145 -17.44 0.08 9.88
C ALA A 145 -16.14 -0.62 10.34
N GLY A 146 -15.84 -1.80 9.79
CA GLY A 146 -14.59 -2.51 10.07
C GLY A 146 -13.35 -1.71 9.64
N PHE A 147 -13.38 -1.11 8.44
CA PHE A 147 -12.29 -0.26 7.96
C PHE A 147 -12.06 0.96 8.86
N LEU A 148 -13.11 1.69 9.22
CA LEU A 148 -13.02 2.89 10.06
C LEU A 148 -12.60 2.55 11.50
N SER A 149 -13.10 1.44 12.06
CA SER A 149 -12.69 0.95 13.38
C SER A 149 -11.19 0.61 13.40
N ASN A 150 -10.69 -0.08 12.37
CA ASN A 150 -9.27 -0.38 12.24
C ASN A 150 -8.42 0.90 12.11
N ALA A 151 -8.89 1.90 11.36
CA ALA A 151 -8.22 3.18 11.26
C ALA A 151 -8.18 3.91 12.61
N GLN A 152 -9.30 3.97 13.34
CA GLN A 152 -9.35 4.56 14.68
C GLN A 152 -8.40 3.85 15.66
N TRP A 153 -8.34 2.51 15.63
CA TRP A 153 -7.48 1.70 16.50
C TRP A 153 -5.99 1.86 16.16
N ALA A 154 -5.63 1.85 14.87
CA ALA A 154 -4.25 2.11 14.45
C ALA A 154 -3.74 3.48 14.95
N HIS A 155 -4.64 4.47 15.05
CA HIS A 155 -4.32 5.79 15.60
C HIS A 155 -4.45 5.87 17.14
N SER A 156 -5.10 4.94 17.83
CA SER A 156 -5.24 4.92 19.31
C SER A 156 -4.04 4.29 20.00
N ASN A 157 -3.43 3.24 19.44
CA ASN A 157 -2.26 2.57 20.02
C ASN A 157 -1.01 3.47 20.13
N HIS A 158 -0.96 4.58 19.41
CA HIS A 158 0.05 5.62 19.60
C HIS A 158 0.03 6.21 21.05
N TRP A 159 -1.04 6.03 21.83
CA TRP A 159 -1.06 6.38 23.26
C TRP A 159 -0.31 5.36 24.13
N VAL A 160 -0.25 4.08 23.72
CA VAL A 160 0.55 3.05 24.41
C VAL A 160 2.04 3.30 24.21
N ASP A 161 2.45 3.86 23.07
CA ASP A 161 3.81 4.37 22.79
C ASP A 161 4.23 5.47 23.76
N ARG A 162 3.26 6.23 24.25
CA ARG A 162 3.47 7.35 25.16
C ARG A 162 3.66 6.91 26.61
N LEU A 163 3.11 5.76 26.99
CA LEU A 163 3.23 5.19 28.34
C LEU A 163 4.47 4.29 28.48
N CYS A 164 4.86 3.61 27.40
CA CYS A 164 6.07 2.78 27.33
C CYS A 164 7.21 3.55 26.66
N CYS A 165 7.94 4.38 27.42
CA CYS A 165 9.22 5.01 27.06
C CYS A 165 9.58 5.00 25.56
N GLY A 166 8.98 5.91 24.77
CA GLY A 166 9.46 6.64 23.57
C GLY A 166 10.43 6.00 22.54
N LYS A 167 10.72 4.71 22.61
CA LYS A 167 11.64 4.00 21.72
C LYS A 167 11.10 2.65 21.28
N MET A 168 10.13 2.04 21.95
CA MET A 168 9.74 0.65 21.68
C MET A 168 8.67 0.49 20.60
N ALA A 169 7.86 1.51 20.34
CA ALA A 169 6.70 1.34 19.47
C ALA A 169 6.90 1.80 18.01
N ASP A 170 7.85 2.70 17.78
CA ASP A 170 8.32 3.05 16.43
C ASP A 170 9.20 1.94 15.82
N ILE A 171 9.51 0.90 16.58
CA ILE A 171 10.44 -0.16 16.18
C ILE A 171 9.86 -1.10 15.09
N GLY A 172 8.54 -1.10 14.90
CA GLY A 172 7.84 -2.02 13.99
C GLY A 172 8.15 -3.49 14.31
N TYR A 173 7.80 -4.41 13.40
CA TYR A 173 8.04 -5.85 13.63
C TYR A 173 9.45 -6.32 13.23
N ALA A 174 10.32 -5.41 12.77
CA ALA A 174 11.65 -5.76 12.29
C ALA A 174 12.51 -6.41 13.40
N PRO A 175 12.61 -5.86 14.62
CA PRO A 175 13.37 -6.53 15.68
C PRO A 175 12.78 -7.84 16.17
N ILE A 176 11.48 -8.06 16.01
CA ILE A 176 10.87 -9.37 16.31
C ILE A 176 11.42 -10.39 15.31
N LEU A 177 11.39 -10.09 14.01
CA LEU A 177 11.95 -10.99 13.00
C LEU A 177 13.46 -11.19 13.18
N PHE A 178 14.20 -10.12 13.44
CA PHE A 178 15.63 -10.19 13.74
C PHE A 178 15.91 -11.13 14.91
N SER A 179 15.16 -10.98 16.01
CA SER A 179 15.29 -11.82 17.21
C SER A 179 15.00 -13.29 16.89
N ILE A 180 13.97 -13.58 16.09
CA ILE A 180 13.64 -14.94 15.64
C ILE A 180 14.82 -15.54 14.85
N ILE A 181 15.40 -14.79 13.90
CA ILE A 181 16.54 -15.27 13.10
C ILE A 181 17.75 -15.56 14.00
N ILE A 182 18.06 -14.67 14.94
CA ILE A 182 19.17 -14.87 15.89
C ILE A 182 18.92 -16.08 16.79
N ILE A 183 17.72 -16.24 17.34
CA ILE A 183 17.35 -17.40 18.16
C ILE A 183 17.50 -18.69 17.37
N LEU A 184 17.01 -18.73 16.12
CA LEU A 184 17.17 -19.90 15.25
C LEU A 184 18.63 -20.22 14.96
N LEU A 185 19.47 -19.20 14.73
CA LEU A 185 20.91 -19.38 14.51
C LEU A 185 21.61 -19.93 15.76
N VAL A 186 21.27 -19.41 16.94
CA VAL A 186 21.80 -19.88 18.24
C VAL A 186 21.35 -21.31 18.53
N LEU A 187 20.07 -21.63 18.29
CA LEU A 187 19.56 -22.98 18.45
C LEU A 187 20.26 -23.94 17.48
N PHE A 188 20.33 -23.62 16.19
CA PHE A 188 21.02 -24.44 15.21
C PHE A 188 22.48 -24.72 15.58
N THR A 189 23.23 -23.69 15.98
CA THR A 189 24.64 -23.85 16.34
C THR A 189 24.83 -24.68 17.61
N ASN A 190 24.04 -24.47 18.66
CA ASN A 190 24.20 -25.18 19.94
C ASN A 190 23.57 -26.57 19.96
N THR A 191 22.36 -26.71 19.42
CA THR A 191 21.57 -27.95 19.51
C THR A 191 21.77 -28.85 18.31
N VAL A 192 22.09 -28.30 17.14
CA VAL A 192 22.43 -29.09 15.96
C VAL A 192 23.94 -29.22 15.86
N LEU A 193 24.71 -28.18 15.55
CA LEU A 193 26.15 -28.35 15.26
C LEU A 193 26.98 -28.82 16.46
N ALA A 194 26.89 -28.12 17.60
CA ALA A 194 27.68 -28.37 18.80
C ALA A 194 27.01 -29.30 19.83
N ALA A 195 25.97 -30.04 19.44
CA ALA A 195 25.19 -30.86 20.36
C ALA A 195 26.07 -31.96 21.01
N PRO A 196 26.20 -32.01 22.34
CA PRO A 196 27.02 -33.01 23.02
C PRO A 196 26.41 -34.41 23.01
N ASN A 197 25.09 -34.50 22.90
CA ASN A 197 24.34 -35.76 22.93
C ASN A 197 24.27 -36.46 21.57
N LEU A 198 24.83 -35.87 20.53
CA LEU A 198 24.82 -36.40 19.18
C LEU A 198 26.23 -36.81 18.76
N THR A 199 26.31 -37.64 17.73
CA THR A 199 27.60 -38.08 17.18
C THR A 199 28.44 -36.88 16.71
N LYS A 200 29.78 -37.03 16.80
CA LYS A 200 30.71 -35.97 16.42
C LYS A 200 30.50 -35.56 14.96
N VAL A 201 30.58 -34.26 14.71
CA VAL A 201 30.37 -33.66 13.38
C VAL A 201 31.42 -34.16 12.40
N THR A 202 30.98 -34.72 11.28
CA THR A 202 31.87 -35.07 10.17
C THR A 202 32.29 -33.80 9.41
N ALA A 203 33.40 -33.85 8.68
CA ALA A 203 33.86 -32.71 7.88
C ALA A 203 32.78 -32.19 6.90
N VAL A 204 32.02 -33.10 6.29
CA VAL A 204 30.93 -32.78 5.35
C VAL A 204 29.80 -32.03 6.05
N VAL A 205 29.33 -32.53 7.19
CA VAL A 205 28.26 -31.88 7.97
C VAL A 205 28.74 -30.53 8.50
N GLY A 206 30.00 -30.43 8.93
CA GLY A 206 30.63 -29.18 9.33
C GLY A 206 30.63 -28.14 8.21
N LEU A 207 31.03 -28.53 6.99
CA LEU A 207 31.05 -27.64 5.82
C LEU A 207 29.65 -27.08 5.50
N TRP A 208 28.64 -27.94 5.40
CA TRP A 208 27.26 -27.50 5.13
C TRP A 208 26.65 -26.72 6.29
N GLY A 209 27.01 -27.07 7.53
CA GLY A 209 26.63 -26.34 8.73
C GLY A 209 27.14 -24.90 8.74
N TRP A 210 28.44 -24.71 8.49
CA TRP A 210 29.03 -23.37 8.42
C TRP A 210 28.59 -22.59 7.18
N THR A 211 28.30 -23.27 6.07
CA THR A 211 27.66 -22.65 4.90
C THR A 211 26.28 -22.10 5.28
N THR A 212 25.50 -22.86 6.04
CA THR A 212 24.18 -22.43 6.55
C THR A 212 24.30 -21.19 7.45
N VAL A 213 25.26 -21.18 8.37
CA VAL A 213 25.55 -20.00 9.22
C VAL A 213 25.93 -18.79 8.37
N SER A 214 26.76 -18.98 7.33
CA SER A 214 27.18 -17.91 6.43
C SER A 214 26.02 -17.34 5.62
N LEU A 215 25.12 -18.20 5.13
CA LEU A 215 23.88 -17.80 4.46
C LEU A 215 22.95 -17.03 5.40
N ALA A 216 22.85 -17.45 6.66
CA ALA A 216 22.07 -16.74 7.68
C ALA A 216 22.61 -15.31 7.91
N VAL A 217 23.93 -15.15 7.98
CA VAL A 217 24.58 -13.82 8.08
C VAL A 217 24.29 -12.99 6.82
N GLY A 218 24.40 -13.56 5.63
CA GLY A 218 24.02 -12.91 4.37
C GLY A 218 22.55 -12.47 4.37
N SER A 219 21.65 -13.33 4.86
CA SER A 219 20.23 -13.02 5.02
C SER A 219 20.00 -11.85 5.98
N LEU A 220 20.70 -11.80 7.12
CA LEU A 220 20.63 -10.68 8.08
C LEU A 220 21.13 -9.35 7.47
N ILE A 221 22.20 -9.38 6.66
CA ILE A 221 22.67 -8.19 5.93
C ILE A 221 21.59 -7.70 4.97
N MET A 222 20.96 -8.61 4.23
CA MET A 222 19.88 -8.26 3.31
C MET A 222 18.64 -7.75 4.05
N PHE A 223 18.29 -8.35 5.19
CA PHE A 223 17.24 -7.87 6.08
C PHE A 223 17.48 -6.42 6.54
N TYR A 224 18.70 -6.10 6.98
CA TYR A 224 19.08 -4.73 7.34
C TYR A 224 18.94 -3.76 6.17
N ARG A 225 19.39 -4.17 4.97
CA ARG A 225 19.21 -3.38 3.76
C ARG A 225 17.74 -3.14 3.43
N CYS A 226 16.89 -4.17 3.55
CA CYS A 226 15.45 -4.05 3.27
C CYS A 226 14.76 -3.09 4.24
N SER A 227 15.10 -3.18 5.53
CA SER A 227 14.51 -2.34 6.58
C SER A 227 14.95 -0.88 6.50
N SER A 228 16.19 -0.61 6.07
CA SER A 228 16.76 0.74 6.12
C SER A 228 16.75 1.50 4.79
N LYS A 229 16.67 0.80 3.66
CA LYS A 229 16.79 1.42 2.33
C LYS A 229 15.51 2.16 1.94
N ASP A 230 15.68 3.31 1.29
CA ASP A 230 14.58 4.02 0.63
C ASP A 230 13.91 3.09 -0.41
N PRO A 231 12.60 2.80 -0.29
CA PRO A 231 11.88 1.96 -1.24
C PRO A 231 11.73 2.58 -2.64
N GLY A 232 12.03 3.88 -2.78
CA GLY A 232 11.78 4.66 -3.98
C GLY A 232 10.66 5.67 -3.74
N TYR A 233 10.79 6.49 -2.69
CA TYR A 233 9.84 7.56 -2.46
C TYR A 233 9.83 8.56 -3.62
N VAL A 234 8.63 8.89 -4.09
CA VAL A 234 8.44 9.93 -5.10
C VAL A 234 8.85 11.27 -4.49
N LYS A 235 9.70 12.01 -5.20
CA LYS A 235 10.18 13.33 -4.75
C LYS A 235 9.03 14.34 -4.74
N ARG A 236 9.03 15.23 -3.74
CA ARG A 236 8.11 16.38 -3.72
C ARG A 236 8.71 17.52 -4.53
N GLN A 237 7.87 18.38 -5.10
CA GLN A 237 8.31 19.54 -5.87
C GLN A 237 9.19 20.49 -5.02
N GLY A 238 8.95 20.58 -3.72
CA GLY A 238 9.77 21.35 -2.77
C GLY A 238 11.14 20.73 -2.40
N ASP A 239 11.44 19.51 -2.83
CA ASP A 239 12.76 18.87 -2.62
C ASP A 239 13.77 19.20 -3.74
N VAL A 240 13.32 19.83 -4.83
CA VAL A 240 14.16 20.30 -5.95
C VAL A 240 14.32 21.80 -5.76
N GLY A 241 15.45 22.22 -5.18
CA GLY A 241 15.69 23.63 -4.84
C GLY A 241 15.55 24.55 -6.06
N SER A 242 14.52 25.41 -6.03
CA SER A 242 14.50 26.73 -6.67
C SER A 242 13.23 27.48 -6.24
N HIS A 243 13.35 28.82 -6.21
CA HIS A 243 12.41 29.87 -5.87
C HIS A 243 10.93 29.72 -6.31
N LYS A 244 10.02 30.30 -5.48
CA LYS A 244 8.77 31.04 -5.77
C LYS A 244 8.14 30.79 -7.17
N ASP A 245 6.89 30.36 -7.33
CA ASP A 245 5.65 30.78 -6.68
C ASP A 245 4.71 29.58 -6.42
N THR A 246 3.61 29.79 -5.70
CA THR A 246 2.51 28.84 -5.53
C THR A 246 1.78 28.64 -6.86
N GLU A 247 2.47 28.14 -7.88
CA GLU A 247 1.87 27.78 -9.17
C GLU A 247 1.08 26.49 -8.97
N ASP A 248 -0.24 26.58 -9.16
CA ASP A 248 -1.15 25.45 -9.06
C ASP A 248 -0.72 24.34 -10.04
N LEU A 249 -0.32 23.20 -9.47
CA LEU A 249 0.06 21.99 -10.20
C LEU A 249 -1.00 21.58 -11.23
N LEU A 250 -2.27 21.95 -11.04
CA LEU A 250 -3.37 21.63 -11.96
C LEU A 250 -3.64 22.73 -13.00
N LEU A 251 -3.00 23.91 -12.89
CA LEU A 251 -3.07 24.99 -13.90
C LEU A 251 -2.01 24.83 -14.99
N ASN A 252 -0.79 24.39 -14.62
CA ASN A 252 0.32 24.18 -15.57
C ASN A 252 0.36 22.78 -16.21
N ILE A 253 -0.56 21.88 -15.83
CA ILE A 253 -0.77 20.68 -16.64
C ILE A 253 -1.48 21.14 -17.90
N ASP A 254 -0.68 21.35 -18.94
CA ASP A 254 -1.16 21.30 -20.29
C ASP A 254 -1.84 19.93 -20.44
N LEU A 255 -3.18 19.92 -20.46
CA LEU A 255 -4.03 18.72 -20.44
C LEU A 255 -3.75 17.78 -21.63
N GLU A 256 -2.93 18.23 -22.58
CA GLU A 256 -2.51 17.51 -23.78
C GLU A 256 -1.00 17.21 -23.83
N GLY A 257 -0.16 17.81 -22.97
CA GLY A 257 1.31 17.85 -23.17
C GLY A 257 2.20 17.26 -22.08
N SER A 258 1.71 17.02 -20.86
CA SER A 258 2.54 16.46 -19.79
C SER A 258 2.61 14.93 -19.87
N PRO A 259 3.80 14.31 -20.03
CA PRO A 259 3.94 12.84 -20.08
C PRO A 259 3.54 12.15 -18.76
N ILE A 260 3.35 12.92 -17.68
CA ILE A 260 3.03 12.42 -16.34
C ILE A 260 1.52 12.30 -16.12
N TRP A 261 0.72 13.15 -16.78
CA TRP A 261 -0.72 13.24 -16.57
C TRP A 261 -1.51 12.74 -17.77
N THR A 262 -2.22 11.64 -17.59
CA THR A 262 -3.03 10.99 -18.64
C THR A 262 -4.52 11.35 -18.56
N GLY A 263 -4.88 12.41 -17.82
CA GLY A 263 -6.27 12.72 -17.47
C GLY A 263 -6.85 11.86 -16.34
N ASN A 264 -6.01 11.06 -15.66
CA ASN A 264 -6.46 10.11 -14.65
C ASN A 264 -6.40 10.69 -13.23
N TRP A 265 -7.54 11.20 -12.76
CA TRP A 265 -7.74 11.75 -11.41
C TRP A 265 -7.37 10.82 -10.26
N SER A 266 -7.34 9.50 -10.49
CA SER A 266 -6.88 8.57 -9.48
C SER A 266 -5.39 8.73 -9.15
N GLN A 267 -4.58 9.32 -10.04
CA GLN A 267 -3.15 9.58 -9.80
C GLN A 267 -2.92 10.72 -8.80
N LEU A 268 -3.90 11.57 -8.53
CA LEU A 268 -3.74 12.62 -7.54
C LEU A 268 -3.52 12.02 -6.15
N CYS A 269 -2.50 12.50 -5.44
CA CYS A 269 -2.29 12.20 -4.04
C CYS A 269 -2.48 13.47 -3.21
N PRO A 270 -3.63 13.61 -2.51
CA PRO A 270 -3.89 14.77 -1.67
C PRO A 270 -2.86 14.94 -0.55
N THR A 271 -2.45 13.84 0.09
CA THR A 271 -1.52 13.85 1.22
C THR A 271 -0.11 14.32 0.83
N CYS A 272 0.37 13.94 -0.36
CA CYS A 272 1.70 14.30 -0.83
C CYS A 272 1.72 15.54 -1.72
N LYS A 273 0.54 16.02 -2.17
CA LYS A 273 0.37 17.10 -3.15
C LYS A 273 1.21 16.89 -4.42
N ILE A 274 1.12 15.68 -4.98
CA ILE A 274 1.76 15.32 -6.24
C ILE A 274 0.80 14.55 -7.15
N ILE A 275 1.08 14.61 -8.45
CA ILE A 275 0.55 13.66 -9.43
C ILE A 275 1.45 12.43 -9.38
N ARG A 276 0.88 11.30 -8.99
CA ARG A 276 1.61 10.04 -8.87
C ARG A 276 2.00 9.49 -10.24
N PRO A 277 3.27 9.10 -10.46
CA PRO A 277 3.64 8.27 -11.60
C PRO A 277 2.78 7.00 -11.65
N VAL A 278 2.60 6.43 -12.84
CA VAL A 278 1.90 5.16 -13.00
C VAL A 278 2.60 4.07 -12.16
N ARG A 279 1.83 3.10 -11.65
CA ARG A 279 2.27 2.04 -10.72
C ARG A 279 2.77 2.52 -9.34
N SER A 280 2.72 3.81 -9.03
CA SER A 280 3.05 4.31 -7.68
C SER A 280 1.83 4.36 -6.76
N LYS A 281 2.03 4.19 -5.45
CA LYS A 281 0.95 4.23 -4.44
C LYS A 281 1.36 5.03 -3.21
N HIS A 282 0.40 5.73 -2.61
CA HIS A 282 0.58 6.32 -1.29
C HIS A 282 0.54 5.21 -0.24
N CYS A 283 1.59 5.09 0.56
CA CYS A 283 1.58 4.23 1.74
C CYS A 283 1.16 5.06 2.96
N PRO A 284 0.01 4.76 3.61
CA PRO A 284 -0.42 5.48 4.81
C PRO A 284 0.55 5.33 5.98
N THR A 285 1.19 4.17 6.13
CA THR A 285 2.19 3.93 7.20
C THR A 285 3.45 4.78 6.98
N CYS A 286 4.01 4.74 5.76
CA CYS A 286 5.19 5.52 5.39
C CYS A 286 4.87 7.02 5.15
N LYS A 287 3.58 7.42 5.13
CA LYS A 287 3.04 8.76 4.80
C LYS A 287 3.62 9.40 3.54
N ARG A 288 4.01 8.56 2.58
CA ARG A 288 4.70 8.97 1.34
C ARG A 288 4.25 8.09 0.17
N CYS A 289 4.35 8.64 -1.04
CA CYS A 289 4.17 7.87 -2.27
C CYS A 289 5.44 7.11 -2.62
N VAL A 290 5.29 5.86 -3.05
CA VAL A 290 6.38 4.96 -3.41
C VAL A 290 6.20 4.53 -4.87
N GLU A 291 7.27 4.63 -5.66
CA GLU A 291 7.32 4.16 -7.06
C GLU A 291 7.26 2.63 -7.14
N GLN A 292 6.54 2.11 -8.13
CA GLN A 292 6.26 0.67 -8.31
C GLN A 292 5.98 0.00 -6.94
N PHE A 293 4.99 0.55 -6.22
CA PHE A 293 4.69 0.10 -4.87
C PHE A 293 4.23 -1.36 -4.88
N ASP A 294 4.94 -2.22 -4.16
CA ASP A 294 4.61 -3.63 -4.07
C ASP A 294 3.68 -3.89 -2.90
N HIS A 295 4.17 -3.66 -1.69
CA HIS A 295 3.41 -3.75 -0.46
C HIS A 295 4.15 -3.04 0.69
N HIS A 296 3.45 -2.78 1.79
CA HIS A 296 4.11 -2.45 3.05
C HIS A 296 4.33 -3.76 3.82
N CYS A 297 5.57 -4.03 4.25
CA CYS A 297 5.92 -5.26 4.95
C CYS A 297 6.23 -4.95 6.42
N PRO A 298 5.31 -5.28 7.36
CA PRO A 298 5.53 -5.02 8.78
C PRO A 298 6.78 -5.72 9.31
N TRP A 299 7.07 -6.93 8.83
CA TRP A 299 8.20 -7.77 9.25
C TRP A 299 9.59 -7.20 8.95
N ILE A 300 9.71 -6.30 7.97
CA ILE A 300 10.93 -5.50 7.75
C ILE A 300 10.75 -4.05 8.20
N SER A 301 9.57 -3.70 8.69
CA SER A 301 9.18 -2.34 9.13
C SER A 301 9.44 -1.28 8.07
N ASN A 302 9.24 -1.66 6.80
CA ASN A 302 9.47 -0.78 5.67
C ASN A 302 8.54 -1.13 4.50
N CYS A 303 8.37 -0.17 3.61
CA CYS A 303 7.71 -0.33 2.33
C CYS A 303 8.62 -1.16 1.38
N VAL A 304 8.04 -2.04 0.56
CA VAL A 304 8.73 -2.69 -0.57
C VAL A 304 8.27 -2.02 -1.86
N GLY A 305 9.22 -1.48 -2.62
CA GLY A 305 8.98 -0.75 -3.87
C GLY A 305 10.15 -0.86 -4.84
N LYS A 306 10.16 0.00 -5.86
CA LYS A 306 11.12 -0.04 -6.97
C LYS A 306 12.58 -0.22 -6.55
N ARG A 307 13.05 0.50 -5.52
CA ARG A 307 14.49 0.55 -5.17
C ARG A 307 14.97 -0.56 -4.23
N ASN A 308 14.07 -1.21 -3.51
CA ASN A 308 14.43 -2.25 -2.53
C ASN A 308 13.79 -3.61 -2.80
N LYS A 309 12.93 -3.77 -3.83
CA LYS A 309 12.32 -5.07 -4.18
C LYS A 309 13.35 -6.17 -4.47
N ARG A 310 14.46 -5.84 -5.15
CA ARG A 310 15.57 -6.81 -5.35
C ARG A 310 16.20 -7.24 -4.03
N ASP A 311 16.46 -6.30 -3.13
CA ASP A 311 17.05 -6.59 -1.83
C ASP A 311 16.11 -7.49 -1.02
N PHE A 312 14.79 -7.22 -1.08
CA PHE A 312 13.75 -8.03 -0.44
C PHE A 312 13.66 -9.45 -1.02
N PHE A 313 13.74 -9.58 -2.35
CA PHE A 313 13.71 -10.88 -3.01
C PHE A 313 14.94 -11.74 -2.65
N VAL A 314 16.14 -11.14 -2.64
CA VAL A 314 17.36 -11.84 -2.23
C VAL A 314 17.28 -12.24 -0.76
N PHE A 315 16.77 -11.37 0.12
CA PHE A 315 16.55 -11.70 1.53
C PHE A 315 15.69 -12.97 1.71
N ILE A 316 14.52 -13.05 1.07
CA ILE A 316 13.62 -14.20 1.22
C ILE A 316 14.18 -15.48 0.59
N CYS A 317 14.93 -15.37 -0.52
CA CYS A 317 15.64 -16.51 -1.12
C CYS A 317 16.72 -17.06 -0.18
N LEU A 318 17.54 -16.19 0.42
CA LEU A 318 18.56 -16.59 1.37
C LEU A 318 17.94 -17.19 2.64
N ALA A 319 16.82 -16.64 3.12
CA ALA A 319 16.10 -17.17 4.27
C ALA A 319 15.55 -18.59 3.99
N ALA A 320 14.90 -18.79 2.84
CA ALA A 320 14.37 -20.11 2.45
C ALA A 320 15.49 -21.15 2.30
N LEU A 321 16.60 -20.78 1.64
CA LEU A 321 17.75 -21.67 1.47
C LEU A 321 18.42 -22.01 2.80
N THR A 322 18.61 -21.02 3.68
CA THR A 322 19.19 -21.21 5.01
C THR A 322 18.35 -22.18 5.83
N SER A 323 17.03 -21.94 5.89
CA SER A 323 16.10 -22.75 6.67
C SER A 323 16.03 -24.19 6.13
N PHE A 324 15.95 -24.36 4.81
CA PHE A 324 15.97 -25.68 4.19
C PHE A 324 17.25 -26.48 4.52
N LEU A 325 18.43 -25.87 4.36
CA LEU A 325 19.69 -26.54 4.67
C LEU A 325 19.81 -26.86 6.16
N ALA A 326 19.38 -25.95 7.04
CA ALA A 326 19.41 -26.14 8.48
C ALA A 326 18.53 -27.32 8.91
N ALA A 327 17.29 -27.40 8.40
CA ALA A 327 16.39 -28.54 8.62
C ALA A 327 16.98 -29.86 8.10
N ALA A 328 17.51 -29.86 6.87
CA ALA A 328 18.09 -31.06 6.26
C ALA A 328 19.27 -31.60 7.10
N ILE A 329 20.17 -30.70 7.53
CA ILE A 329 21.31 -31.05 8.39
C ILE A 329 20.82 -31.58 9.74
N ALA A 330 19.83 -30.93 10.37
CA ALA A 330 19.28 -31.36 11.65
C ALA A 330 18.64 -32.75 11.56
N ILE A 331 17.84 -33.02 10.53
CA ILE A 331 17.24 -34.34 10.30
C ILE A 331 18.31 -35.40 10.04
N GLN A 332 19.29 -35.10 9.18
CA GLN A 332 20.41 -36.00 8.91
C GLN A 332 21.16 -36.33 10.21
N ARG A 333 21.46 -35.32 11.04
CA ARG A 333 22.15 -35.44 12.33
C ARG A 333 21.42 -36.36 13.30
N ILE A 334 20.10 -36.22 13.40
CA ILE A 334 19.26 -37.08 14.25
C ILE A 334 19.31 -38.52 13.71
N TRP A 335 19.12 -38.69 12.39
CA TRP A 335 19.08 -40.01 11.75
C TRP A 335 20.38 -40.80 11.91
N THR A 336 21.53 -40.15 11.82
CA THR A 336 22.84 -40.82 11.96
C THR A 336 23.25 -41.08 13.40
N SER A 337 22.71 -40.33 14.37
CA SER A 337 23.15 -40.41 15.77
C SER A 337 22.36 -41.43 16.59
N ILE A 338 21.18 -41.86 16.11
CA ILE A 338 20.29 -42.77 16.83
C ILE A 338 20.21 -44.10 16.06
N PRO A 339 21.08 -45.08 16.36
CA PRO A 339 20.94 -46.43 15.82
C PRO A 339 19.66 -47.11 16.37
N ALA A 340 19.24 -48.19 15.72
CA ALA A 340 18.01 -48.94 16.02
C ALA A 340 17.80 -49.16 17.54
N LEU A 341 16.71 -48.61 18.07
CA LEU A 341 16.38 -48.66 19.50
C LEU A 341 15.99 -50.08 19.96
N PRO A 342 16.24 -50.43 21.24
CA PRO A 342 15.73 -51.66 21.84
C PRO A 342 14.19 -51.68 21.81
N THR A 343 13.62 -52.88 21.78
CA THR A 343 12.25 -53.25 21.39
C THR A 343 11.07 -52.59 22.13
N GLU A 344 11.28 -51.69 23.10
CA GLU A 344 10.20 -51.05 23.87
C GLU A 344 10.08 -49.52 23.73
N GLU A 345 11.10 -48.80 23.26
CA GLU A 345 11.02 -47.34 23.07
C GLU A 345 10.84 -46.95 21.60
N THR A 346 9.86 -46.09 21.33
CA THR A 346 9.69 -45.52 19.99
C THR A 346 10.78 -44.48 19.70
N TRP A 347 11.33 -44.50 18.48
CA TRP A 347 12.35 -43.54 18.02
C TRP A 347 11.96 -42.07 18.26
N ILE A 348 10.67 -41.77 18.09
CA ILE A 348 10.12 -40.42 18.31
C ILE A 348 10.25 -40.01 19.78
N HIS A 349 9.90 -40.90 20.72
CA HIS A 349 10.01 -40.62 22.14
C HIS A 349 11.47 -40.29 22.53
N HIS A 350 12.41 -41.08 22.03
CA HIS A 350 13.84 -40.84 22.28
C HIS A 350 14.31 -39.48 21.76
N VAL A 351 13.97 -39.10 20.52
CA VAL A 351 14.33 -37.80 19.94
C VAL A 351 13.75 -36.64 20.75
N VAL A 352 12.47 -36.74 21.13
CA VAL A 352 11.74 -35.67 21.83
C VAL A 352 12.30 -35.43 23.22
N PHE A 353 12.53 -36.48 24.00
CA PHE A 353 12.94 -36.34 25.40
C PHE A 353 14.46 -36.17 25.57
N GLN A 354 15.28 -36.80 24.73
CA GLN A 354 16.74 -36.70 24.86
C GLN A 354 17.36 -35.53 24.10
N ASN A 355 16.67 -35.03 23.06
CA ASN A 355 17.16 -33.92 22.24
C ASN A 355 16.10 -32.82 22.04
N PRO A 356 15.49 -32.29 23.13
CA PRO A 356 14.40 -31.32 23.04
C PRO A 356 14.81 -30.03 22.30
N GLY A 357 16.08 -29.65 22.36
CA GLY A 357 16.61 -28.47 21.65
C GLY A 357 16.60 -28.60 20.13
N VAL A 358 16.81 -29.80 19.58
CA VAL A 358 16.74 -30.04 18.13
C VAL A 358 15.29 -30.03 17.66
N VAL A 359 14.39 -30.62 18.46
CA VAL A 359 12.96 -30.59 18.19
C VAL A 359 12.42 -29.16 18.22
N ALA A 360 12.77 -28.37 19.23
CA ALA A 360 12.40 -26.95 19.32
C ALA A 360 12.91 -26.15 18.12
N PHE A 361 14.17 -26.38 17.71
CA PHE A 361 14.74 -25.79 16.50
C PHE A 361 13.91 -26.14 15.25
N LEU A 362 13.68 -27.43 14.99
CA LEU A 362 12.94 -27.89 13.81
C LEU A 362 11.50 -27.37 13.77
N LEU A 363 10.83 -27.28 14.91
CA LEU A 363 9.46 -26.74 15.01
C LEU A 363 9.40 -25.24 14.69
N MET A 364 10.39 -24.46 15.10
CA MET A 364 10.45 -23.03 14.75
C MET A 364 10.89 -22.84 13.30
N ASP A 365 11.88 -23.61 12.86
CA ASP A 365 12.45 -23.52 11.52
C ASP A 365 11.44 -23.93 10.43
N ILE A 366 10.61 -24.96 10.66
CA ILE A 366 9.58 -25.34 9.68
C ILE A 366 8.55 -24.22 9.42
N ILE A 367 8.20 -23.44 10.44
CA ILE A 367 7.29 -22.29 10.30
C ILE A 367 7.95 -21.23 9.41
N VAL A 368 9.23 -20.93 9.65
CA VAL A 368 9.99 -19.97 8.85
C VAL A 368 10.19 -20.48 7.42
N LEU A 369 10.51 -21.76 7.24
CA LEU A 369 10.70 -22.40 5.94
C LEU A 369 9.44 -22.29 5.08
N LEU A 370 8.28 -22.66 5.64
CA LEU A 370 7.00 -22.60 4.94
C LEU A 370 6.66 -21.17 4.54
N ALA A 371 6.78 -20.22 5.47
CA ALA A 371 6.51 -18.80 5.20
C ALA A 371 7.46 -18.22 4.13
N ALA A 372 8.76 -18.47 4.26
CA ALA A 372 9.78 -17.98 3.33
C ALA A 372 9.63 -18.60 1.95
N THR A 373 9.29 -19.89 1.85
CA THR A 373 9.09 -20.59 0.58
C THR A 373 7.85 -20.09 -0.15
N ILE A 374 6.72 -19.92 0.54
CA ILE A 374 5.50 -19.36 -0.05
C ILE A 374 5.74 -17.93 -0.54
N LEU A 375 6.42 -17.11 0.26
CA LEU A 375 6.71 -15.73 -0.13
C LEU A 375 7.70 -15.66 -1.31
N THR A 376 8.73 -16.50 -1.31
CA THR A 376 9.72 -16.58 -2.39
C THR A 376 9.08 -17.00 -3.71
N THR A 377 8.25 -18.06 -3.69
CA THR A 377 7.55 -18.54 -4.89
C THR A 377 6.55 -17.52 -5.41
N SER A 378 5.80 -16.85 -4.52
CA SER A 378 4.88 -15.77 -4.90
C SER A 378 5.63 -14.59 -5.55
N GLN A 379 6.71 -14.11 -4.92
CA GLN A 379 7.50 -12.99 -5.44
C GLN A 379 8.22 -13.35 -6.75
N ALA A 380 8.74 -14.57 -6.87
CA ALA A 380 9.35 -15.07 -8.11
C ALA A 380 8.33 -15.10 -9.26
N SER A 381 7.10 -15.58 -9.01
CA SER A 381 6.02 -15.56 -10.00
C SER A 381 5.64 -14.13 -10.42
N GLN A 382 5.59 -13.21 -9.47
CA GLN A 382 5.29 -11.80 -9.70
C GLN A 382 6.38 -11.11 -10.53
N ILE A 383 7.65 -11.34 -10.22
CA ILE A 383 8.81 -10.87 -10.98
C ILE A 383 8.74 -11.42 -12.41
N ALA A 384 8.53 -12.72 -12.57
CA ALA A 384 8.42 -13.37 -13.88
C ALA A 384 7.30 -12.78 -14.75
N ARG A 385 6.27 -12.19 -14.13
CA ARG A 385 5.12 -11.58 -14.81
C ARG A 385 5.19 -10.04 -14.86
N ASN A 386 6.27 -9.42 -14.36
CA ASN A 386 6.40 -7.97 -14.13
C ASN A 386 5.11 -7.36 -13.55
N ILE A 387 4.64 -7.91 -12.43
CA ILE A 387 3.48 -7.39 -11.70
C ILE A 387 3.81 -7.25 -10.22
N THR A 388 3.30 -6.19 -9.59
CA THR A 388 3.45 -6.01 -8.15
C THR A 388 2.35 -6.72 -7.36
N THR A 389 2.60 -7.01 -6.08
CA THR A 389 1.57 -7.59 -5.18
C THR A 389 0.33 -6.69 -5.13
N ASN A 390 0.53 -5.37 -5.03
CA ASN A 390 -0.55 -4.38 -5.05
C ASN A 390 -1.37 -4.39 -6.34
N GLU A 391 -0.72 -4.48 -7.51
CA GLU A 391 -1.40 -4.58 -8.80
C GLU A 391 -2.21 -5.85 -8.93
N LEU A 392 -1.63 -6.99 -8.53
CA LEU A 392 -2.32 -8.28 -8.57
C LEU A 392 -3.56 -8.27 -7.66
N ALA A 393 -3.43 -7.77 -6.43
CA ALA A 393 -4.53 -7.72 -5.47
C ALA A 393 -5.62 -6.69 -5.82
N ASN A 394 -5.28 -5.64 -6.57
CA ASN A 394 -6.20 -4.55 -6.91
C ASN A 394 -6.40 -4.42 -8.42
N ALA A 395 -6.22 -5.51 -9.18
CA ALA A 395 -6.22 -5.46 -10.65
C ALA A 395 -7.51 -4.83 -11.23
N ILE A 396 -8.65 -5.11 -10.58
CA ILE A 396 -9.94 -4.53 -10.96
C ILE A 396 -9.91 -3.01 -10.86
N ARG A 397 -9.17 -2.39 -9.94
CA ARG A 397 -9.13 -0.93 -9.78
C ARG A 397 -8.24 -0.23 -10.80
N TYR A 398 -7.33 -0.94 -11.45
CA TYR A 398 -6.39 -0.36 -12.40
C TYR A 398 -6.89 -0.58 -13.83
N GLY A 399 -7.42 0.48 -14.44
CA GLY A 399 -7.93 0.43 -15.82
C GLY A 399 -6.85 -0.01 -16.82
N TYR A 400 -5.58 0.33 -16.56
CA TYR A 400 -4.45 -0.11 -17.39
C TYR A 400 -4.16 -1.61 -17.33
N LEU A 401 -4.75 -2.35 -16.39
CA LEU A 401 -4.63 -3.80 -16.30
C LEU A 401 -5.82 -4.51 -16.97
N ARG A 402 -6.64 -3.79 -17.74
CA ARG A 402 -7.78 -4.34 -18.47
C ARG A 402 -7.55 -4.20 -19.97
N GLY A 403 -7.73 -5.30 -20.70
CA GLY A 403 -7.74 -5.32 -22.16
C GLY A 403 -9.02 -4.70 -22.72
N PRO A 404 -9.08 -4.54 -24.07
CA PRO A 404 -10.28 -4.06 -24.76
C PRO A 404 -11.53 -4.93 -24.52
N ASP A 405 -11.33 -6.20 -24.21
CA ASP A 405 -12.36 -7.19 -23.87
C ASP A 405 -12.75 -7.18 -22.38
N GLY A 406 -12.19 -6.26 -21.59
CA GLY A 406 -12.37 -6.16 -20.14
C GLY A 406 -11.64 -7.23 -19.34
N ARG A 407 -10.90 -8.15 -19.98
CA ARG A 407 -10.12 -9.19 -19.29
C ARG A 407 -8.83 -8.63 -18.74
N PHE A 408 -8.24 -9.34 -17.77
CA PHE A 408 -6.95 -8.96 -17.22
C PHE A 408 -5.86 -8.99 -18.30
N HIS A 409 -5.16 -7.88 -18.46
CA HIS A 409 -4.05 -7.72 -19.38
C HIS A 409 -2.92 -6.98 -18.65
N ASN A 410 -1.70 -7.54 -18.63
CA ASN A 410 -0.55 -6.84 -18.08
C ASN A 410 0.32 -6.26 -19.20
N PRO A 411 0.27 -4.95 -19.47
CA PRO A 411 1.06 -4.34 -20.54
C PRO A 411 2.56 -4.36 -20.24
N TYR A 412 2.95 -4.47 -18.96
CA TYR A 412 4.34 -4.49 -18.52
C TYR A 412 5.01 -5.87 -18.63
N ASN A 413 4.26 -6.91 -18.98
CA ASN A 413 4.82 -8.25 -19.07
C ASN A 413 5.53 -8.46 -20.43
N HIS A 414 6.87 -8.40 -20.43
CA HIS A 414 7.68 -8.61 -21.64
C HIS A 414 8.14 -10.06 -21.86
N GLY A 415 7.54 -11.01 -21.13
CA GLY A 415 7.94 -12.41 -21.10
C GLY A 415 8.88 -12.75 -19.96
N CYS A 416 8.76 -13.97 -19.43
CA CYS A 416 9.45 -14.43 -18.21
C CYS A 416 10.95 -14.19 -18.25
N GLN A 417 11.61 -14.56 -19.36
CA GLN A 417 13.07 -14.42 -19.48
C GLN A 417 13.52 -12.96 -19.40
N LYS A 418 12.86 -12.06 -20.13
CA LYS A 418 13.21 -10.62 -20.14
C LYS A 418 12.91 -9.99 -18.78
N ASN A 419 11.72 -10.22 -18.23
CA ASN A 419 11.34 -9.67 -16.92
C ASN A 419 12.32 -10.10 -15.81
N CYS A 420 12.69 -11.38 -15.78
CA CYS A 420 13.64 -11.90 -14.80
C CYS A 420 15.06 -11.35 -15.02
N ALA A 421 15.53 -11.27 -16.26
CA ALA A 421 16.86 -10.72 -16.57
C ALA A 421 16.95 -9.25 -16.16
N ASP A 422 15.97 -8.43 -16.55
CA ASP A 422 15.91 -7.01 -16.21
C ASP A 422 15.88 -6.81 -14.69
N PHE A 423 15.05 -7.60 -13.98
CA PHE A 423 14.97 -7.55 -12.52
C PHE A 423 16.29 -7.94 -11.83
N LEU A 424 16.98 -8.98 -12.31
CA LEU A 424 18.25 -9.41 -11.71
C LEU A 424 19.37 -8.39 -11.93
N ILE A 425 19.42 -7.78 -13.11
CA ILE A 425 20.44 -6.79 -13.48
C ILE A 425 20.17 -5.44 -12.83
N GLN A 426 18.99 -4.87 -13.08
CA GLN A 426 18.63 -3.48 -12.72
C GLN A 426 17.92 -3.39 -11.37
N GLY A 427 17.30 -4.48 -10.89
CA GLY A 427 16.48 -4.52 -9.68
C GLY A 427 15.02 -4.15 -9.88
N TYR A 428 14.65 -3.70 -11.08
CA TYR A 428 13.30 -3.38 -11.53
C TYR A 428 13.24 -3.51 -13.06
N THR A 429 12.05 -3.55 -13.63
CA THR A 429 11.86 -3.50 -15.09
C THR A 429 11.67 -2.05 -15.52
N ASP A 430 12.38 -1.63 -16.56
CA ASP A 430 12.20 -0.29 -17.15
C ASP A 430 10.93 -0.27 -18.00
N ASP A 431 9.90 0.40 -17.48
CA ASP A 431 8.57 0.49 -18.09
C ASP A 431 8.39 1.77 -18.93
N ASN A 432 9.45 2.56 -19.16
CA ASN A 432 9.39 3.86 -19.84
C ASN A 432 8.90 3.78 -21.30
N GLU A 433 8.99 2.61 -21.93
CA GLU A 433 8.62 2.42 -23.34
C GLU A 433 7.11 2.29 -23.56
N ILE A 434 6.31 2.13 -22.50
CA ILE A 434 4.85 1.99 -22.63
C ILE A 434 4.21 3.37 -22.65
N ALA A 435 4.04 3.91 -23.86
CA ALA A 435 3.21 5.09 -24.10
C ALA A 435 1.77 4.80 -23.69
N TRP A 436 1.34 5.36 -22.55
CA TRP A 436 -0.06 5.36 -22.16
C TRP A 436 -0.85 6.10 -23.23
N ARG A 437 -1.78 5.41 -23.90
CA ARG A 437 -2.80 6.14 -24.64
C ARG A 437 -3.56 6.99 -23.62
N PRO A 438 -3.67 8.33 -23.82
CA PRO A 438 -4.58 9.13 -23.04
C PRO A 438 -5.95 8.44 -23.04
N LEU A 439 -6.62 8.40 -21.89
CA LEU A 439 -7.92 7.72 -21.70
C LEU A 439 -9.08 8.29 -22.55
N GLN A 440 -8.78 9.04 -23.62
CA GLN A 440 -9.73 9.53 -24.61
C GLN A 440 -9.95 8.60 -25.81
N GLN A 441 -9.28 7.45 -25.89
CA GLN A 441 -9.45 6.52 -27.01
C GLN A 441 -9.95 5.13 -26.59
N VAL A 442 -10.87 5.08 -25.63
CA VAL A 442 -11.89 4.03 -25.64
C VAL A 442 -13.01 4.55 -26.55
N ASP A 443 -12.78 4.40 -27.85
CA ASP A 443 -13.77 4.73 -28.88
C ASP A 443 -14.99 3.81 -28.75
N ARG A 444 -16.14 4.47 -28.49
CA ARG A 444 -17.55 4.08 -28.76
C ARG A 444 -18.28 3.11 -27.83
#